data_AF-A0A2M7QQT5-F1
#
_entry.id   AF-A0A2M7QQT5-F1
#
_cell.length_a   1.000
_cell.length_b   1.000
_cell.length_c   1.000
_cell.angle_alpha   90.00
_cell.angle_beta   90.00
_cell.angle_gamma   90.00
#
_symmetry.space_group_name_H-M   'P 1'
#
loop_
_entity.id
_entity.type
_entity.pdbx_description
1 polymer ?
#
loop_
_entity_poly.entity_id
_entity_poly.type
_entity_poly.pdbx_seq_one_letter_code
_entity_poly.pdbx_strand_id
1 'polypeptide(L)'
;LGLLLALHWPTGLAALATWLGVALATRYSSLSALIAAALAPVYLIAFDRWGEVLLACVLAVALWLAHWANIRRLLRGEESKIRLGGAHGG
;
A
#
# COMPACT_ATOMS: atom_id res chain seq x y z
N LEU A 1 -2.98 5.54 1.37
CA LEU A 1 -4.14 5.31 0.48
C LEU A 1 -5.09 6.50 0.42
N GLY A 2 -5.66 6.94 1.54
CA GLY A 2 -6.59 8.10 1.57
C GLY A 2 -6.00 9.38 0.97
N LEU A 3 -4.71 9.65 1.19
CA LEU A 3 -4.02 10.80 0.59
C LEU A 3 -3.89 10.69 -0.94
N LEU A 4 -3.66 9.50 -1.49
CA LEU A 4 -3.60 9.30 -2.96
C LEU A 4 -4.99 9.43 -3.58
N LEU A 5 -6.03 8.94 -2.91
CA LEU A 5 -7.42 9.15 -3.33
C LEU A 5 -7.79 10.64 -3.36
N ALA A 6 -7.36 11.41 -2.36
CA ALA A 6 -7.58 12.85 -2.31
C ALA A 6 -6.75 13.62 -3.37
N LEU A 7 -5.54 13.16 -3.66
CA LEU A 7 -4.66 13.76 -4.67
C LEU A 7 -5.14 13.52 -6.10
N HIS A 8 -5.54 12.28 -6.40
CA HIS A 8 -6.07 11.88 -7.69
C HIS A 8 -6.84 10.55 -7.54
N TRP A 9 -8.17 10.62 -7.56
CA TRP A 9 -9.02 9.46 -7.26
C TRP A 9 -8.72 8.20 -8.12
N PRO A 10 -8.39 8.27 -9.43
CA PRO A 10 -8.01 7.09 -10.21
C PRO A 10 -6.71 6.43 -9.72
N THR A 11 -5.71 7.24 -9.35
CA THR A 11 -4.46 6.74 -8.74
C THR A 11 -4.73 6.09 -7.40
N GLY A 12 -5.61 6.69 -6.59
CA GLY A 12 -6.04 6.13 -5.32
C GLY A 12 -6.77 4.80 -5.47
N LEU A 13 -7.62 4.65 -6.50
CA LEU A 13 -8.28 3.39 -6.82
C LEU A 13 -7.31 2.32 -7.32
N ALA A 14 -6.35 2.67 -8.19
CA ALA A 14 -5.31 1.75 -8.63
C ALA A 14 -4.46 1.26 -7.43
N ALA A 15 -4.06 2.17 -6.54
CA ALA A 15 -3.37 1.82 -5.31
C ALA A 15 -4.23 0.93 -4.38
N LEU A 16 -5.54 1.18 -4.28
CA LEU A 16 -6.47 0.36 -3.51
C LEU A 16 -6.61 -1.05 -4.11
N ALA A 17 -6.75 -1.16 -5.43
CA ALA A 17 -6.84 -2.43 -6.14
C ALA A 17 -5.57 -3.26 -5.90
N THR A 18 -4.39 -2.64 -6.00
CA THR A 18 -3.10 -3.28 -5.70
C THR A 18 -3.00 -3.72 -4.25
N TRP A 19 -3.37 -2.83 -3.32
CA TRP A 19 -3.38 -3.17 -1.91
C TRP A 19 -4.26 -4.39 -1.65
N LEU A 20 -5.47 -4.41 -2.20
CA LEU A 20 -6.40 -5.53 -2.04
C LEU A 20 -5.87 -6.82 -2.68
N GLY A 21 -5.33 -6.74 -3.90
CA GLY A 21 -4.76 -7.90 -4.59
C GLY A 21 -3.60 -8.54 -3.81
N VAL A 22 -2.66 -7.72 -3.31
CA VAL A 22 -1.55 -8.21 -2.49
C VAL A 22 -2.05 -8.72 -1.13
N ALA A 23 -3.04 -8.07 -0.53
CA ALA A 23 -3.59 -8.46 0.76
C ALA A 23 -4.29 -9.81 0.67
N LEU A 24 -5.03 -10.07 -0.42
CA LEU A 24 -5.69 -11.34 -0.67
C LEU A 24 -4.67 -12.45 -0.97
N ALA A 25 -3.62 -12.15 -1.74
CA ALA A 25 -2.59 -13.13 -2.12
C ALA A 25 -1.67 -13.51 -0.95
N THR A 26 -1.24 -12.53 -0.15
CA THR A 26 -0.19 -12.71 0.87
C THR A 26 -0.74 -12.74 2.29
N ARG A 27 -1.94 -12.21 2.50
CA ARG A 27 -2.53 -11.93 3.82
C ARG A 27 -1.70 -10.99 4.68
N TYR A 28 -0.79 -10.20 4.11
CA TYR A 28 -0.02 -9.20 4.86
C TYR A 28 -0.48 -7.78 4.51
N SER A 29 -1.04 -7.05 5.48
CA SER A 29 -1.51 -5.67 5.27
C SER A 29 -0.36 -4.69 5.02
N SER A 30 0.75 -4.83 5.74
CA SER A 30 1.92 -3.97 5.59
C SER A 30 2.63 -4.16 4.26
N LEU A 31 2.82 -5.40 3.81
CA LEU A 31 3.36 -5.68 2.47
C LEU A 31 2.48 -5.05 1.39
N SER A 32 1.17 -5.20 1.52
CA SER A 32 0.21 -4.60 0.60
C SER A 32 0.32 -3.08 0.55
N ALA A 33 0.48 -2.43 1.71
CA ALA A 33 0.65 -0.98 1.79
C ALA A 33 1.98 -0.50 1.18
N LEU A 34 3.07 -1.24 1.39
CA LEU A 34 4.38 -0.93 0.82
C LEU A 34 4.39 -1.04 -0.70
N ILE A 35 3.80 -2.11 -1.24
CA ILE A 35 3.69 -2.32 -2.69
C ILE A 35 2.77 -1.26 -3.32
N ALA A 36 1.60 -0.99 -2.73
CA ALA A 36 0.70 0.05 -3.23
C ALA A 36 1.36 1.45 -3.22
N ALA A 37 2.15 1.77 -2.19
CA ALA A 37 2.89 3.03 -2.12
C ALA A 37 4.01 3.09 -3.17
N ALA A 38 4.76 2.01 -3.37
CA ALA A 38 5.83 1.94 -4.37
C ALA A 38 5.32 2.08 -5.81
N LEU A 39 4.10 1.61 -6.10
CA LEU A 39 3.47 1.73 -7.42
C LEU A 39 2.73 3.07 -7.65
N ALA A 40 2.52 3.87 -6.60
CA ALA A 40 1.82 5.15 -6.73
C ALA A 40 2.44 6.12 -7.76
N PRO A 41 3.77 6.32 -7.83
CA PRO A 41 4.39 7.14 -8.86
C PRO A 41 4.18 6.58 -10.27
N VAL A 42 4.20 5.25 -10.43
CA VAL A 42 3.98 4.58 -11.72
C VAL A 42 2.56 4.84 -12.22
N TYR A 43 1.57 4.78 -11.34
CA TYR A 43 0.18 5.11 -11.71
C TYR A 43 0.02 6.58 -12.10
N LEU A 44 0.70 7.50 -11.40
CA LEU A 44 0.65 8.91 -11.79
C LEU A 44 1.26 9.16 -13.16
N ILE A 45 2.40 8.52 -13.48
CA ILE A 45 3.01 8.57 -14.81
C ILE A 45 2.04 8.01 -15.87
N ALA A 46 1.41 6.86 -15.59
CA ALA A 46 0.45 6.23 -16.50
C ALA A 46 -0.80 7.09 -16.76
N PHE A 47 -1.16 7.97 -15.82
CA PHE A 47 -2.28 8.91 -15.95
C PHE A 47 -1.84 10.32 -16.36
N ASP A 48 -0.59 10.50 -16.82
CA ASP A 48 -0.03 11.79 -17.27
C ASP A 48 -0.02 12.88 -16.17
N ARG A 49 0.07 12.48 -14.90
CA ARG A 49 0.08 13.33 -13.70
C ARG A 49 1.51 13.61 -13.23
N TRP A 50 2.34 14.16 -14.12
CA TRP A 50 3.78 14.37 -13.87
C TRP A 50 4.06 15.32 -12.69
N GLY A 51 3.21 16.33 -12.47
CA GLY A 51 3.37 17.31 -11.39
C GLY A 51 3.28 16.70 -9.99
N GLU A 52 2.59 15.57 -9.85
CA GLU A 52 2.36 14.89 -8.59
C GLU A 52 3.37 13.77 -8.30
N VAL A 53 4.19 13.38 -9.29
CA VAL A 53 5.13 12.25 -9.19
C VAL A 53 6.14 12.47 -8.06
N LEU A 54 6.71 13.67 -7.95
CA LEU A 54 7.69 13.97 -6.90
C LEU A 54 7.08 13.82 -5.50
N LEU A 55 5.88 14.36 -5.31
CA LEU A 55 5.13 14.21 -4.05
C LEU A 55 4.86 12.73 -3.75
N ALA A 56 4.43 11.96 -4.74
CA ALA A 56 4.18 10.53 -4.56
C ALA A 56 5.45 9.75 -4.21
N CYS A 57 6.60 10.08 -4.81
CA CYS A 57 7.89 9.49 -4.45
C CYS A 57 8.26 9.80 -2.99
N VAL A 58 8.12 11.07 -2.57
CA VAL A 58 8.38 11.49 -1.18
C VAL A 58 7.46 10.76 -0.21
N LEU A 59 6.16 10.67 -0.52
CA LEU A 59 5.19 9.96 0.31
C LEU A 59 5.46 8.45 0.36
N ALA A 60 5.90 7.85 -0.74
CA ALA A 60 6.31 6.45 -0.77
C ALA A 60 7.50 6.21 0.16
N VAL A 61 8.56 7.03 0.06
CA VAL A 61 9.72 6.93 0.96
C VAL A 61 9.32 7.14 2.42
N ALA A 62 8.54 8.19 2.71
CA ALA A 62 8.07 8.46 4.07
C ALA A 62 7.25 7.30 4.64
N LEU A 63 6.40 6.67 3.83
CA LEU A 63 5.63 5.50 4.23
C LEU A 63 6.53 4.31 4.54
N TRP A 64 7.55 4.05 3.74
CA TRP A 64 8.52 2.98 3.98
C TRP A 64 9.29 3.20 5.28
N LEU A 65 9.72 4.44 5.55
CA LEU A 65 10.38 4.82 6.80
C LEU A 65 9.44 4.63 8.01
N ALA A 66 8.20 5.10 7.89
CA ALA A 66 7.19 4.96 8.95
C ALA A 66 6.86 3.49 9.28
N HIS A 67 7.03 2.59 8.30
CA HIS A 67 6.74 1.16 8.45
C HIS A 67 7.98 0.31 8.72
N TRP A 68 9.13 0.90 9.06
CA TRP A 68 10.38 0.17 9.28
C TRP A 68 10.24 -1.02 10.26
N ALA A 69 9.50 -0.84 11.35
CA ALA A 69 9.24 -1.92 12.32
C ALA A 69 8.43 -3.08 11.71
N ASN A 70 7.44 -2.78 10.86
CA ASN A 70 6.65 -3.76 10.14
C ASN A 70 7.48 -4.48 9.08
N ILE A 71 8.36 -3.78 8.36
CA ILE A 71 9.28 -4.37 7.39
C ILE A 71 10.18 -5.40 8.08
N ARG A 72 10.75 -5.07 9.24
CA ARG A 72 11.58 -6.01 10.01
C ARG A 72 10.81 -7.26 10.43
N ARG A 73 9.57 -7.13 10.90
CA ARG A 73 8.71 -8.27 11.24
C ARG A 73 8.33 -9.08 10.00
N LEU A 74 8.07 -8.43 8.87
CA LEU A 74 7.77 -9.08 7.60
C LEU A 74 8.94 -9.97 7.14
N LEU A 75 10.17 -9.43 7.19
CA LEU A 75 11.40 -10.17 6.85
C LEU A 75 11.64 -11.37 7.78
N ARG A 76 11.17 -11.31 9.03
CA ARG A 76 11.24 -12.42 9.99
C ARG A 76 10.01 -13.34 9.98
N GLY A 77 9.00 -13.06 9.14
CA GLY A 77 7.74 -13.79 9.13
C GLY A 77 6.85 -13.59 10.36
N GLU A 78 7.17 -12.62 11.20
CA GLU A 78 6.48 -12.29 12.47
C GLU A 78 5.30 -11.32 12.28
N GLU A 79 5.13 -10.79 11.08
CA GLU A 79 4.04 -9.87 10.78
C GLU A 79 2.69 -10.60 10.90
N SER A 80 1.72 -9.95 11.56
CA SER A 80 0.39 -10.54 11.71
C SER A 80 -0.33 -10.62 10.36
N LYS A 81 -0.83 -11.83 10.06
CA LYS A 81 -1.65 -12.06 8.87
C LYS A 81 -3.06 -11.52 9.08
N ILE A 82 -3.61 -10.90 8.03
CA ILE A 82 -5.02 -10.51 7.96
C ILE A 82 -5.87 -11.78 8.06
N ARG A 83 -6.80 -11.80 9.02
CA ARG A 83 -7.81 -12.85 9.12
C ARG A 83 -9.05 -12.42 8.35
N LEU A 84 -9.23 -13.01 7.18
CA LEU A 84 -10.46 -12.88 6.39
C LEU A 84 -11.45 -13.93 6.92
N GLY A 85 -12.25 -13.54 7.91
CA GLY A 85 -13.25 -14.40 8.55
C GLY A 85 -12.96 -14.66 10.02
N GLY A 86 -13.65 -13.92 10.89
CA GLY A 86 -13.92 -14.35 12.26
C GLY A 86 -15.29 -15.00 12.29
N ALA A 87 -15.36 -16.31 12.10
CA ALA A 87 -16.47 -17.04 12.71
C ALA A 87 -16.26 -16.93 14.22
N HIS A 88 -17.09 -16.12 14.89
CA HIS A 88 -17.34 -16.32 16.31
C HIS A 88 -18.04 -17.68 16.43
N GLY A 89 -17.25 -18.72 16.66
CA GLY A 89 -17.74 -20.01 17.16
C GLY A 89 -17.68 -19.97 18.67
N GLY A 90 -18.85 -19.90 19.30
CA GLY A 90 -19.08 -19.91 20.75
C GLY A 90 -20.56 -19.74 21.02
#